data_AF-A0A1G5K904-F1
#
_entry.id   AF-A0A1G5K904-F1
#
_cell.length_a   1.000
_cell.length_b   1.000
_cell.length_c   1.000
_cell.angle_alpha   90.00
_cell.angle_beta   90.00
_cell.angle_gamma   90.00
#
_symmetry.space_group_name_H-M   'P 1'
#
loop_
_entity.id
_entity.type
_entity.pdbx_description
1 polymer ?
#
loop_
_entity_poly.entity_id
_entity_poly.type
_entity_poly.pdbx_seq_one_letter_code
_entity_poly.pdbx_strand_id
1 'polypeptide(L)'
;MLWEAKMANDGRAKSLTEPKTMAQHRGYSEWLQDEANAAALIAGTREACRLLVRLRELAIYAGQIDMPPFGKGIVATGGNSGTPLTLDPKVRYVIDAREDTRGTFIGNGHDSKLRDLAGHVQVIGKGNPLKLDAL
;
A
#
# COMPACT_ATOMS: atom_id res chain seq x y z
N MET A 1 1.29 6.65 -5.17
CA MET A 1 0.59 6.69 -3.86
C MET A 1 1.15 5.59 -2.97
N LEU A 2 1.52 5.90 -1.72
CA LEU A 2 2.01 4.90 -0.76
C LEU A 2 0.93 4.59 0.29
N TRP A 3 0.71 3.29 0.53
CA TRP A 3 -0.16 2.80 1.60
C TRP A 3 0.66 2.04 2.63
N GLU A 4 0.58 2.45 3.89
CA GLU A 4 1.02 1.65 5.03
C GLU A 4 -0.10 0.68 5.42
N ALA A 5 0.15 -0.60 5.20
CA ALA A 5 -0.82 -1.67 5.50
C ALA A 5 -0.59 -2.26 6.89
N LYS A 6 -1.66 -2.40 7.68
CA LYS A 6 -1.68 -3.11 8.96
C LYS A 6 -2.87 -4.06 9.02
N MET A 7 -2.75 -5.08 9.85
CA MET A 7 -3.89 -5.94 10.18
C MET A 7 -4.72 -5.30 11.30
N ALA A 8 -6.04 -5.48 11.29
CA ALA A 8 -6.92 -5.02 12.37
C ALA A 8 -6.67 -5.75 13.69
N ASN A 9 -5.98 -6.90 13.67
CA ASN A 9 -5.50 -7.59 14.87
C ASN A 9 -4.10 -7.12 15.32
N ASP A 10 -3.42 -6.22 14.58
CA ASP A 10 -2.14 -5.66 14.99
C ASP A 10 -2.34 -4.82 16.26
N GLY A 11 -1.87 -5.35 17.39
CA GLY A 11 -1.95 -4.68 18.69
C GLY A 11 -1.24 -3.33 18.71
N ARG A 12 -0.30 -3.06 17.79
CA ARG A 12 0.40 -1.77 17.68
C ARG A 12 -0.47 -0.69 17.04
N ALA A 13 -1.43 -1.08 16.20
CA ALA A 13 -2.42 -0.18 15.62
C ALA A 13 -3.58 0.12 16.59
N LYS A 14 -3.69 -0.65 17.68
CA LYS A 14 -4.67 -0.45 18.75
C LYS A 14 -4.04 0.30 19.92
N SER A 15 -4.63 1.43 20.29
CA SER A 15 -4.21 2.17 21.48
C SER A 15 -5.38 2.95 22.07
N LEU A 16 -5.33 3.19 23.38
CA LEU A 16 -6.17 4.18 24.06
C LEU A 16 -5.65 5.60 23.85
N THR A 17 -4.37 5.73 23.50
CA THR A 17 -3.68 6.99 23.16
C THR A 17 -3.21 6.92 21.71
N GLU A 18 -2.00 7.41 21.41
CA GLU A 18 -1.41 7.27 20.08
C GLU A 18 -1.03 5.80 19.79
N PRO A 19 -1.39 5.24 18.61
CA PRO A 19 -0.91 3.93 18.17
C PRO A 19 0.58 3.90 17.89
N LYS A 20 1.26 2.81 18.25
CA LYS A 20 2.72 2.64 18.00
C LYS A 20 3.08 2.66 16.52
N THR A 21 2.13 2.35 15.63
CA THR A 21 2.35 2.43 14.18
C THR A 21 2.53 3.86 13.69
N MET A 22 2.10 4.87 14.46
CA MET A 22 2.25 6.28 14.06
C MET A 22 3.70 6.74 13.94
N ALA A 23 4.62 6.17 14.72
CA ALA A 23 6.04 6.45 14.58
C ALA A 23 6.56 6.01 13.20
N GLN A 24 6.14 4.83 12.73
CA GLN A 24 6.50 4.34 11.39
C GLN A 24 5.88 5.20 10.29
N HIS A 25 4.62 5.60 10.46
CA HIS A 25 3.93 6.46 9.52
C HIS A 25 4.57 7.83 9.35
N ARG A 26 4.95 8.47 10.48
CA ARG A 26 5.72 9.72 10.46
C ARG A 26 7.07 9.51 9.79
N GLY A 27 7.77 8.43 10.11
CA GLY A 27 9.04 8.08 9.48
C GLY A 27 8.94 7.98 7.96
N TYR A 28 7.92 7.30 7.41
CA TYR A 28 7.72 7.28 5.96
C TYR A 28 7.33 8.65 5.39
N SER A 29 6.45 9.37 6.08
CA SER A 29 5.99 10.69 5.62
C SER A 29 7.16 11.69 5.56
N GLU A 30 8.03 11.69 6.56
CA GLU A 30 9.24 12.53 6.61
C GLU A 30 10.28 12.07 5.58
N TRP A 31 10.54 10.76 5.47
CA TRP A 31 11.50 10.21 4.52
C TRP A 31 11.14 10.54 3.07
N LEU A 32 9.84 10.58 2.75
CA LEU A 32 9.32 10.91 1.42
C LEU A 32 9.32 12.40 1.06
N GLN A 33 9.55 13.29 2.03
CA GLN A 33 9.69 14.72 1.74
C GLN A 33 11.03 15.04 1.06
N ASP A 34 12.03 14.18 1.22
CA ASP A 34 13.31 14.30 0.53
C ASP A 34 13.17 13.84 -0.93
N GLU A 35 13.52 14.72 -1.87
CA GLU A 35 13.38 14.47 -3.31
C GLU A 35 14.23 13.30 -3.80
N ALA A 36 15.43 13.09 -3.22
CA ALA A 36 16.30 11.98 -3.59
C ALA A 36 15.71 10.65 -3.13
N ASN A 37 15.13 10.59 -1.94
CA ASN A 37 14.41 9.42 -1.43
C ASN A 37 13.17 9.11 -2.27
N ALA A 38 12.38 10.12 -2.61
CA ALA A 38 11.22 9.97 -3.49
C ALA A 38 11.63 9.43 -4.88
N ALA A 39 12.69 9.97 -5.47
CA ALA A 39 13.25 9.51 -6.74
C ALA A 39 13.77 8.07 -6.65
N ALA A 40 14.46 7.72 -5.55
CA ALA A 40 14.93 6.37 -5.29
C ALA A 40 13.77 5.37 -5.18
N LEU A 41 12.68 5.72 -4.49
CA LEU A 41 11.49 4.88 -4.40
C LEU A 41 10.83 4.66 -5.76
N ILE A 42 10.72 5.71 -6.59
CA ILE A 42 10.19 5.61 -7.96
C ILE A 42 11.07 4.67 -8.80
N ALA A 43 12.39 4.84 -8.76
CA ALA A 43 13.33 3.99 -9.48
C ALA A 43 13.25 2.53 -9.03
N GLY A 44 13.24 2.28 -7.71
CA GLY A 44 13.09 0.94 -7.15
C GLY A 44 11.75 0.29 -7.51
N THR A 45 10.66 1.06 -7.49
CA THR A 45 9.32 0.55 -7.88
C THR A 45 9.27 0.18 -9.36
N ARG A 46 9.88 0.99 -10.23
CA ARG A 46 10.01 0.70 -11.66
C ARG A 46 10.78 -0.59 -11.89
N GLU A 47 11.92 -0.75 -11.22
CA GLU A 47 12.75 -1.94 -11.34
C GLU A 47 12.05 -3.20 -10.81
N ALA A 48 11.36 -3.10 -9.68
CA ALA A 48 10.57 -4.20 -9.14
C ALA A 48 9.47 -4.64 -10.15
N CYS A 49 8.76 -3.69 -10.76
CA CYS A 49 7.76 -4.02 -11.79
C CYS A 49 8.40 -4.68 -13.02
N ARG A 50 9.57 -4.19 -13.46
CA ARG A 50 10.31 -4.77 -14.59
C ARG A 50 10.70 -6.22 -14.30
N LEU A 51 11.22 -6.48 -13.10
CA LEU A 51 11.57 -7.83 -12.64
C LEU A 51 10.35 -8.74 -12.55
N LEU A 52 9.23 -8.26 -12.01
CA LEU A 52 7.99 -9.04 -11.95
C LEU A 52 7.52 -9.45 -13.35
N VAL A 53 7.42 -8.50 -14.28
CA VAL A 53 7.04 -8.78 -15.67
C VAL A 53 7.97 -9.82 -16.29
N ARG A 54 9.29 -9.65 -16.12
CA ARG A 54 10.29 -10.59 -16.64
C ARG A 54 10.18 -11.99 -16.03
N LEU A 55 9.97 -12.08 -14.72
CA LEU A 55 9.80 -13.37 -14.04
C LEU A 55 8.56 -14.11 -14.55
N ARG A 56 7.47 -13.39 -14.82
CA ARG A 56 6.26 -14.00 -15.41
C ARG A 56 6.52 -14.53 -16.82
N GLU A 57 7.24 -13.79 -17.66
CA GLU A 57 7.63 -14.27 -19.00
C GLU A 57 8.43 -15.58 -18.91
N LEU A 58 9.42 -15.62 -18.01
CA LEU A 58 10.25 -16.81 -17.79
C LEU A 58 9.44 -17.99 -17.27
N ALA A 59 8.51 -17.77 -16.34
CA ALA A 59 7.66 -18.84 -15.83
C ALA A 59 6.69 -19.38 -16.89
N ILE A 60 6.15 -18.53 -17.78
CA ILE A 60 5.36 -19.00 -18.95
C ILE A 60 6.24 -19.84 -19.87
N TYR A 61 7.44 -19.36 -20.19
CA TYR A 61 8.39 -20.10 -21.00
C TYR A 61 8.76 -21.47 -20.39
N ALA A 62 8.80 -21.55 -19.06
CA ALA A 62 9.01 -22.78 -18.29
C ALA A 62 7.76 -23.67 -18.15
N GLY A 63 6.64 -23.33 -18.82
CA GLY A 63 5.43 -24.15 -18.87
C GLY A 63 4.33 -23.77 -17.87
N GLN A 64 4.48 -22.70 -17.09
CA GLN A 64 3.42 -22.19 -16.21
C GLN A 64 2.44 -21.31 -17.02
N ILE A 65 1.61 -21.96 -17.83
CA ILE A 65 0.73 -21.30 -18.81
C ILE A 65 -0.51 -20.65 -18.17
N ASP A 66 -0.94 -21.12 -16.99
CA ASP A 66 -2.17 -20.66 -16.32
C ASP A 66 -1.95 -19.48 -15.35
N MET A 67 -0.79 -18.82 -15.42
CA MET A 67 -0.53 -17.64 -14.59
C MET A 67 -1.41 -16.45 -15.03
N PRO A 68 -2.21 -15.86 -14.11
CA PRO A 68 -2.97 -14.67 -14.40
C PRO A 68 -2.07 -13.52 -14.93
N PRO A 69 -2.58 -12.66 -15.83
CA PRO A 69 -1.85 -11.48 -16.24
C PRO A 69 -1.67 -10.52 -15.06
N PHE A 70 -0.54 -9.82 -15.02
CA PHE A 70 -0.42 -8.68 -14.11
C PHE A 70 -1.38 -7.56 -14.51
N GLY A 71 -1.78 -6.76 -13.51
CA GLY A 71 -2.56 -5.57 -13.76
C GLY A 71 -1.85 -4.59 -14.69
N LYS A 72 -2.63 -3.84 -15.48
CA LYS A 72 -2.11 -2.90 -16.50
C LYS A 72 -1.07 -1.92 -15.94
N GLY A 73 -1.22 -1.48 -14.69
CA GLY A 73 -0.26 -0.59 -14.02
C GLY A 73 1.13 -1.22 -13.86
N ILE A 74 1.21 -2.46 -13.37
CA ILE A 74 2.48 -3.18 -13.21
C ILE A 74 3.16 -3.36 -14.58
N VAL A 75 2.39 -3.76 -15.59
CA VAL A 75 2.90 -3.93 -16.96
C VAL A 75 3.39 -2.61 -17.54
N ALA A 76 2.63 -1.52 -17.37
CA ALA A 76 3.01 -0.20 -17.87
C ALA A 76 4.26 0.35 -17.17
N THR A 77 4.34 0.19 -15.85
CA THR A 77 5.49 0.63 -15.04
C THR A 77 6.74 -0.19 -15.29
N GLY A 78 6.61 -1.52 -15.43
CA GLY A 78 7.73 -2.42 -15.69
C GLY A 78 8.16 -2.47 -17.16
N GLY A 79 7.27 -2.10 -18.08
CA GLY A 79 7.57 -1.95 -19.50
C GLY A 79 8.23 -0.60 -19.79
N ASN A 80 9.07 -0.54 -20.81
CA ASN A 80 9.66 0.70 -21.34
C ASN A 80 8.62 1.60 -22.05
N SER A 81 7.39 1.67 -21.55
CA SER A 81 6.26 2.39 -22.14
C SER A 81 6.39 3.91 -22.08
N GLY A 82 7.40 4.43 -21.38
CA GLY A 82 7.56 5.86 -21.12
C GLY A 82 6.52 6.44 -20.15
N THR A 83 5.64 5.61 -19.57
CA THR A 83 4.61 6.06 -18.63
C THR A 83 5.27 6.72 -17.40
N PRO A 84 4.98 8.00 -17.12
CA PRO A 84 5.48 8.65 -15.92
C PRO A 84 4.97 7.94 -14.67
N LEU A 85 5.89 7.54 -13.79
CA LEU A 85 5.54 7.06 -12.46
C LEU A 85 5.72 8.22 -11.49
N THR A 86 4.61 8.72 -10.96
CA THR A 86 4.60 9.80 -9.97
C THR A 86 4.39 9.25 -8.57
N LEU A 87 4.93 9.95 -7.58
CA LEU A 87 4.73 9.64 -6.18
C LEU A 87 3.89 10.74 -5.53
N ASP A 88 2.79 10.33 -4.92
CA ASP A 88 2.08 11.17 -3.96
C ASP A 88 2.79 10.98 -2.60
N PRO A 89 3.40 12.03 -2.02
CA PRO A 89 4.16 11.93 -0.78
C PRO A 89 3.27 11.71 0.44
N LYS A 90 1.94 11.87 0.31
CA LYS A 90 1.02 11.59 1.41
C LYS A 90 0.88 10.09 1.61
N VAL A 91 1.50 9.59 2.67
CA VAL A 91 1.33 8.22 3.15
C VAL A 91 -0.10 8.03 3.64
N ARG A 92 -0.75 6.95 3.22
CA ARG A 92 -2.12 6.61 3.62
C ARG A 92 -2.12 5.32 4.43
N TYR A 93 -3.12 5.11 5.27
CA TYR A 93 -3.28 3.86 6.03
C TYR A 93 -4.31 2.94 5.41
N VAL A 94 -3.96 1.66 5.27
CA VAL A 94 -4.96 0.61 5.04
C VAL A 94 -4.94 -0.38 6.21
N ILE A 95 -6.12 -0.63 6.78
CA ILE A 95 -6.32 -1.61 7.84
C ILE A 95 -7.09 -2.80 7.27
N ASP A 96 -6.43 -3.96 7.21
CA ASP A 96 -7.07 -5.21 6.82
C ASP A 96 -7.85 -5.82 7.98
N ALA A 97 -9.18 -5.73 7.88
CA ALA A 97 -10.12 -6.27 8.85
C ALA A 97 -11.02 -7.37 8.25
N ARG A 98 -10.54 -8.08 7.22
CA ARG A 98 -11.31 -9.15 6.55
C ARG A 98 -11.58 -10.36 7.44
N GLU A 99 -10.77 -10.59 8.48
CA GLU A 99 -10.93 -11.69 9.45
C GLU A 99 -11.92 -11.37 10.60
N ASP A 100 -13.06 -10.75 10.30
CA ASP A 100 -14.16 -10.49 11.26
C ASP A 100 -13.80 -9.61 12.49
N THR A 101 -12.71 -8.86 12.40
CA THR A 101 -12.28 -7.93 13.47
C THR A 101 -12.69 -6.49 13.19
N ARG A 102 -13.38 -6.24 12.07
CA ARG A 102 -13.81 -4.90 11.65
C ARG A 102 -14.75 -4.26 12.66
N GLY A 103 -15.75 -5.01 13.13
CA GLY A 103 -16.74 -4.51 14.09
C GLY A 103 -16.08 -4.03 15.38
N THR A 104 -15.16 -4.83 15.94
CA THR A 104 -14.40 -4.46 17.13
C THR A 104 -13.42 -3.31 16.86
N PHE A 105 -12.76 -3.28 15.69
CA PHE A 105 -11.80 -2.24 15.37
C PHE A 105 -12.46 -0.85 15.30
N ILE A 106 -13.59 -0.79 14.58
CA ILE A 106 -14.37 0.44 14.42
C ILE A 106 -15.16 0.75 15.70
N GLY A 107 -15.78 -0.25 16.32
CA GLY A 107 -16.57 -0.09 17.54
C GLY A 107 -15.77 0.45 18.73
N ASN A 108 -14.47 0.16 18.78
CA ASN A 108 -13.55 0.72 19.78
C ASN A 108 -12.90 2.05 19.34
N GLY A 109 -13.35 2.64 18.23
CA GLY A 109 -12.90 3.93 17.71
C GLY A 109 -11.45 3.95 17.22
N HIS A 110 -10.84 2.81 16.90
CA HIS A 110 -9.45 2.76 16.45
C HIS A 110 -9.25 3.42 15.08
N ASP A 111 -10.24 3.31 14.19
CA ASP A 111 -10.19 3.95 12.87
C ASP A 111 -10.31 5.47 12.95
N SER A 112 -11.22 5.99 13.78
CA SER A 112 -11.35 7.44 14.00
C SER A 112 -10.04 8.03 14.49
N LYS A 113 -9.41 7.41 15.50
CA LYS A 113 -8.11 7.85 16.02
C LYS A 113 -7.03 7.86 14.95
N LEU A 114 -6.97 6.84 14.09
CA LEU A 114 -6.02 6.82 12.99
C LEU A 114 -6.31 7.91 11.95
N ARG A 115 -7.58 8.23 11.68
CA ARG A 115 -7.94 9.33 10.76
C ARG A 115 -7.53 10.67 11.33
N ASP A 116 -7.73 10.88 12.63
CA ASP A 116 -7.35 12.13 13.30
C ASP A 116 -5.83 12.37 13.23
N LEU A 117 -5.04 11.30 13.28
CA LEU A 117 -3.58 11.37 13.31
C LEU A 117 -2.91 11.28 11.93
N ALA A 118 -3.41 10.42 11.05
CA ALA A 118 -2.80 10.13 9.74
C ALA A 118 -3.57 10.75 8.56
N GLY A 119 -4.72 11.37 8.81
CA GLY A 119 -5.60 11.94 7.79
C GLY A 119 -6.39 10.86 7.04
N HIS A 120 -5.73 10.09 6.18
CA HIS A 120 -6.42 9.13 5.30
C HIS A 120 -6.24 7.68 5.75
N VAL A 121 -7.37 7.06 6.10
CA VAL A 121 -7.44 5.66 6.53
C VAL A 121 -8.52 4.94 5.74
N GLN A 122 -8.22 3.76 5.22
CA GLN A 122 -9.21 2.83 4.71
C GLN A 122 -9.18 1.53 5.51
N VAL A 123 -10.28 1.24 6.22
CA VAL A 123 -10.48 -0.09 6.80
C VAL A 123 -11.16 -0.94 5.74
N ILE A 124 -10.55 -2.05 5.34
CA ILE A 124 -11.11 -3.00 4.38
C ILE A 124 -11.72 -4.19 5.13
N GLY A 125 -12.76 -4.81 4.56
CA GLY A 125 -13.46 -5.94 5.17
C GLY A 125 -14.07 -6.84 4.11
N LYS A 126 -14.72 -7.95 4.53
CA LYS A 126 -15.51 -8.77 3.61
C LYS A 126 -16.59 -7.88 2.95
N GLY A 127 -16.58 -7.79 1.63
CA GLY A 127 -17.51 -6.92 0.87
C GLY A 127 -17.15 -5.43 0.85
N ASN A 128 -16.07 -5.00 1.50
CA ASN A 128 -15.59 -3.61 1.45
C ASN A 128 -14.12 -3.59 1.01
N PRO A 129 -13.86 -3.65 -0.32
CA PRO A 129 -12.51 -3.71 -0.86
C PRO A 129 -11.77 -2.37 -0.72
N LEU A 130 -10.45 -2.42 -0.82
CA LEU A 130 -9.62 -1.22 -0.93
C LEU A 130 -10.08 -0.39 -2.13
N LYS A 131 -10.32 0.89 -1.92
CA LYS A 131 -10.58 1.84 -3.01
C LYS A 131 -9.31 2.64 -3.24
N LEU A 132 -8.74 2.54 -4.42
CA LEU A 132 -7.66 3.45 -4.81
C LEU A 132 -8.31 4.82 -5.03
N ASP A 133 -7.79 5.86 -4.38
CA ASP A 133 -8.31 7.20 -4.63
C ASP A 133 -8.03 7.55 -6.11
N ALA A 134 -9.03 8.08 -6.80
CA ALA A 134 -8.80 8.71 -8.09
C ALA A 134 -7.98 9.99 -7.83
N LEU A 135 -6.81 10.07 -8.46
CA LEU A 135 -5.98 11.28 -8.47
C LEU A 135 -6.68 12.40 -9.22
#